data_AF-A0A7X6S1L5-F1
#
_entry.id   AF-A0A7X6S1L5-F1
#
_cell.length_a   1.000
_cell.length_b   1.000
_cell.length_c   1.000
_cell.angle_alpha   90.00
_cell.angle_beta   90.00
_cell.angle_gamma   90.00
#
_symmetry.space_group_name_H-M   'P 1'
#
loop_
_entity.id
_entity.type
_entity.pdbx_description
1 polymer ?
#
loop_
_entity_poly.entity_id
_entity_poly.type
_entity_poly.pdbx_seq_one_letter_code
_entity_poly.pdbx_strand_id
1 'polypeptide(L)' 'MANANALGMVETRGLVGAIEAADAMVKAANVTLIGKEQVGGGLVTVMVRGDVGAVKAATDAGAAAAENVGELIS' A
#
# COMPACT_ATOMS: atom_id res chain seq x y z
N MET A 1 -11.15 -22.46 9.61
CA MET A 1 -11.42 -21.07 9.18
C MET A 1 -10.25 -20.65 8.31
N ALA A 2 -10.49 -20.05 7.14
CA ALA A 2 -9.39 -19.55 6.33
C ALA A 2 -8.70 -18.43 7.10
N ASN A 3 -7.44 -18.63 7.49
CA ASN A 3 -6.58 -17.54 7.91
C ASN A 3 -6.42 -16.65 6.68
N ALA A 4 -7.24 -15.60 6.56
CA ALA A 4 -7.09 -14.64 5.50
C ALA A 4 -5.69 -14.02 5.66
N ASN A 5 -4.85 -14.15 4.62
CA ASN A 5 -3.52 -13.55 4.56
C ASN A 5 -3.56 -12.10 5.05
N ALA A 6 -2.49 -11.65 5.72
CA ALA A 6 -2.42 -10.31 6.29
C ALA A 6 -2.70 -9.24 5.22
N LEU A 7 -3.33 -8.13 5.62
CA LEU A 7 -3.66 -6.99 4.77
C LEU A 7 -2.76 -5.82 5.13
N GLY A 8 -2.09 -5.25 4.13
CA GLY A 8 -1.42 -3.96 4.23
C GLY A 8 -2.13 -2.95 3.36
N MET A 9 -2.26 -1.72 3.85
CA MET A 9 -2.88 -0.61 3.11
C MET A 9 -1.98 0.62 3.21
N VAL A 10 -1.93 1.40 2.15
CA VAL A 10 -1.33 2.74 2.14
C VAL A 10 -2.31 3.67 1.43
N GLU A 11 -2.72 4.74 2.11
CA GLU A 11 -3.60 5.78 1.57
C GLU A 11 -2.82 7.07 1.32
N THR A 12 -3.05 7.68 0.17
CA THR A 12 -2.40 8.93 -0.23
C THR A 12 -3.42 9.93 -0.76
N ARG A 13 -3.07 11.21 -0.75
CA ARG A 13 -3.78 12.21 -1.56
C ARG A 13 -3.18 12.24 -2.97
N GLY A 14 -3.94 11.74 -3.92
CA GLY A 14 -3.61 11.72 -5.34
C GLY A 14 -3.10 10.36 -5.82
N LEU A 15 -3.31 10.08 -7.11
CA LEU A 15 -3.00 8.78 -7.69
C LEU A 15 -1.49 8.51 -7.83
N VAL A 16 -0.66 9.55 -7.96
CA VAL A 16 0.80 9.39 -8.14
C VAL A 16 1.44 8.78 -6.89
N GLY A 17 1.12 9.30 -5.69
CA GLY A 17 1.62 8.75 -4.43
C GLY A 17 1.15 7.31 -4.21
N ALA A 18 -0.10 6.99 -4.55
CA ALA A 18 -0.64 5.64 -4.47
C ALA A 18 0.09 4.65 -5.41
N ILE A 19 0.41 5.07 -6.63
CA ILE A 19 1.16 4.23 -7.58
C ILE A 19 2.58 3.98 -7.06
N GLU A 20 3.26 5.01 -6.57
CA GLU A 20 4.61 4.88 -6.01
C GLU A 20 4.63 3.99 -4.77
N ALA A 21 3.63 4.13 -3.88
CA ALA A 21 3.46 3.23 -2.75
C ALA A 21 3.29 1.78 -3.22
N ALA A 22 2.40 1.53 -4.18
CA ALA A 22 2.15 0.18 -4.68
C ALA A 22 3.41 -0.44 -5.30
N ASP A 23 4.18 0.32 -6.09
CA ASP A 23 5.45 -0.14 -6.67
C ASP A 23 6.48 -0.50 -5.58
N ALA A 24 6.66 0.37 -4.58
CA ALA A 24 7.57 0.12 -3.48
C ALA A 24 7.13 -1.10 -2.63
N MET A 25 5.83 -1.23 -2.34
CA MET A 25 5.27 -2.35 -1.58
C MET A 25 5.59 -3.70 -2.23
N VAL A 26 5.36 -3.84 -3.55
CA VAL A 26 5.59 -5.12 -4.26
C VAL A 26 7.06 -5.41 -4.51
N LYS A 27 7.94 -4.39 -4.49
CA LYS A 27 9.40 -4.58 -4.59
C LYS A 27 10.04 -4.97 -3.25
N ALA A 28 9.48 -4.50 -2.14
CA ALA A 28 10.08 -4.67 -0.82
C ALA A 28 9.88 -6.08 -0.23
N ALA A 29 8.80 -6.77 -0.58
CA ALA A 29 8.48 -8.07 0.01
C ALA A 29 7.61 -8.94 -0.91
N ASN A 30 7.54 -10.23 -0.60
CA ASN A 30 6.67 -11.18 -1.29
C ASN A 30 5.20 -10.97 -0.91
N VAL A 31 4.57 -9.98 -1.53
CA VAL A 31 3.15 -9.62 -1.36
C VAL A 31 2.47 -9.50 -2.72
N THR A 32 1.15 -9.64 -2.72
CA THR A 32 0.33 -9.43 -3.93
C THR A 32 -0.46 -8.15 -3.78
N LEU A 33 -0.33 -7.23 -4.73
CA LEU A 33 -1.24 -6.09 -4.87
C LEU A 33 -2.63 -6.60 -5.24
N ILE A 34 -3.61 -6.38 -4.37
CA ILE A 34 -4.98 -6.87 -4.57
C ILE A 34 -5.92 -5.82 -5.14
N GLY A 35 -5.49 -4.56 -5.21
CA GLY A 35 -6.24 -3.50 -5.87
C GLY A 35 -5.95 -2.12 -5.31
N LYS A 36 -6.75 -1.17 -5.80
CA LYS A 36 -6.81 0.20 -5.30
C LYS A 36 -8.26 0.63 -5.15
N GLU A 37 -8.53 1.48 -4.17
CA GLU A 37 -9.85 2.06 -3.93
C GLU A 37 -9.77 3.60 -3.97
N GLN A 38 -10.82 4.25 -4.46
CA GLN A 38 -10.91 5.72 -4.53
C GLN A 38 -12.24 6.17 -3.95
N VAL A 39 -12.19 6.96 -2.88
CA VAL A 39 -13.39 7.35 -2.12
C VAL A 39 -13.79 8.82 -2.33
N GLY A 40 -13.13 9.53 -3.24
CA GLY A 40 -13.30 10.96 -3.46
C GLY A 40 -12.34 11.81 -2.61
N GLY A 41 -12.43 13.15 -2.72
CA GLY A 41 -11.53 14.06 -1.99
C GLY A 41 -10.04 13.93 -2.35
N GLY A 42 -9.73 13.27 -3.47
CA GLY A 42 -8.37 12.92 -3.87
C GLY A 42 -7.77 11.73 -3.12
N LEU A 43 -8.51 11.05 -2.25
CA LEU A 43 -7.99 9.91 -1.48
C LEU A 43 -7.93 8.64 -2.33
N VAL A 44 -6.76 8.01 -2.33
CA VAL A 44 -6.49 6.77 -3.05
C VAL A 44 -5.78 5.79 -2.11
N THR A 45 -6.40 4.65 -1.85
CA THR A 45 -5.84 3.57 -1.03
C THR A 45 -5.37 2.43 -1.93
N VAL A 46 -4.15 1.93 -1.72
CA VAL A 46 -3.64 0.68 -2.33
C VAL A 46 -3.52 -0.41 -1.28
N MET A 47 -3.78 -1.66 -1.68
CA MET A 47 -3.90 -2.78 -0.74
C MET A 47 -3.10 -3.99 -1.20
N VAL A 48 -2.38 -4.63 -0.28
CA VAL A 48 -1.61 -5.86 -0.54
C VAL A 48 -1.98 -7.00 0.41
N ARG A 49 -1.79 -8.24 -0.01
CA ARG A 49 -1.93 -9.44 0.81
C ARG A 49 -0.64 -10.27 0.84
N GLY A 50 -0.36 -10.90 1.98
CA GLY A 50 0.78 -11.81 2.13
C GLY A 50 0.96 -12.31 3.57
N ASP A 51 2.13 -12.86 3.87
CA ASP A 51 2.51 -13.19 5.24
C ASP A 51 2.70 -11.91 6.07
N VAL A 52 2.43 -11.98 7.38
CA VAL A 52 2.44 -10.81 8.28
C VAL A 52 3.74 -10.00 8.18
N GLY A 53 4.89 -10.68 8.18
CA GLY A 53 6.20 -10.02 8.07
C GLY A 53 6.42 -9.36 6.70
N ALA A 54 6.00 -10.02 5.62
CA ALA A 54 6.09 -9.48 4.26
C ALA A 54 5.20 -8.25 4.10
N VAL A 55 3.97 -8.31 4.64
CA VAL A 55 3.03 -7.18 4.61
C VAL A 55 3.58 -5.99 5.39
N LYS A 56 4.17 -6.21 6.58
CA LYS A 56 4.77 -5.14 7.36
C LYS A 56 5.92 -4.46 6.62
N ALA A 57 6.85 -5.24 6.06
CA ALA A 57 7.96 -4.68 5.28
C ALA A 57 7.46 -3.93 4.03
N ALA A 58 6.42 -4.45 3.36
CA ALA A 58 5.80 -3.79 2.22
C ALA A 58 5.17 -2.44 2.60
N THR A 59 4.36 -2.38 3.67
CA THR A 59 3.71 -1.14 4.10
C THR A 59 4.71 -0.09 4.57
N ASP A 60 5.77 -0.48 5.28
CA ASP A 60 6.81 0.45 5.73
C ASP A 60 7.52 1.10 4.52
N ALA A 61 7.84 0.31 3.49
CA ALA A 61 8.43 0.81 2.25
C ALA A 61 7.45 1.68 1.43
N GLY A 62 6.19 1.24 1.32
CA GLY A 62 5.14 1.95 0.59
C GLY A 62 4.82 3.32 1.19
N ALA A 63 4.71 3.39 2.52
CA ALA A 63 4.48 4.64 3.24
C ALA A 63 5.63 5.64 3.02
N ALA A 64 6.89 5.19 3.17
CA ALA A 64 8.06 6.03 2.94
C ALA A 64 8.15 6.53 1.49
N ALA A 65 7.82 5.69 0.51
CA ALA A 65 7.83 6.07 -0.90
C ALA A 65 6.73 7.09 -1.23
N ALA A 66 5.50 6.88 -0.72
CA ALA A 66 4.40 7.83 -0.85
C ALA A 66 4.72 9.20 -0.25
N GLU A 67 5.34 9.24 0.94
CA GLU A 67 5.71 10.48 1.62
C GLU A 67 6.75 11.28 0.83
N ASN A 68 7.65 10.61 0.09
CA ASN A 68 8.66 11.28 -0.73
C ASN A 68 8.11 11.96 -1.99
N VAL A 69 7.02 11.44 -2.56
CA VAL A 69 6.48 11.92 -3.85
C VAL A 69 5.11 12.61 -3.74
N GLY A 70 4.52 12.65 -2.54
CA GLY A 70 3.18 13.16 -2.32
C GLY A 70 2.80 13.28 -0.85
N GLU A 71 1.49 13.24 -0.58
CA GLU A 71 0.93 13.35 0.77
C GLU A 71 0.44 11.97 1.22
N LEU A 72 1.17 11.36 2.16
CA LEU A 72 0.76 10.15 2.87
C LEU A 72 -0.37 10.49 3.86
N ILE A 73 -1.42 9.68 3.89
CA ILE A 73 -2.60 9.87 4.76
C ILE A 73 -2.64 8.81 5.86
N SER A 74 -2.48 7.53 5.51
CA SER A 74 -2.57 6.40 6.45
C SER A 74 -1.82 5.17 5.93
#